data_AF-A0A1F4D9A8-F1
#
_entry.id   AF-A0A1F4D9A8-F1
#
_cell.length_a   1.000
_cell.length_b   1.000
_cell.length_c   1.000
_cell.angle_alpha   90.00
_cell.angle_beta   90.00
_cell.angle_gamma   90.00
#
_symmetry.space_group_name_H-M   'P 1'
#
loop_
_entity.id
_entity.type
_entity.pdbx_description
1 polymer ?
#
loop_
_entity_poly.entity_id
_entity_poly.type
_entity_poly.pdbx_seq_one_letter_code
_entity_poly.pdbx_strand_id
1 'polypeptide(L)'
;MRATRFSHTACRSRTAPPIARAAPQPGSGPLNIEPESRWTGHTLLKLIEFIRAAEGRTDLPYYLSGHSAGGQALSRFAAFIPNEARRIVMANPSTYLQPTRDVRFPYGFGGLPDALSNDAAIRRYLAQPVTIFLGQADVNRGPSLNVRDGAVQQGPNRYQRGLNVFRAAQKLAQEKGWEFDWRLVEVPDVGHSARRMYESPQAGAALLGE
;
A
#
# COMPACT_ATOMS: atom_id res chain seq x y z
N MET A 1 -27.75 -53.97 33.65
CA MET A 1 -28.35 -53.20 32.54
C MET A 1 -28.55 -51.75 32.97
N ARG A 2 -27.65 -50.83 32.58
CA ARG A 2 -27.88 -49.38 32.55
C ARG A 2 -27.03 -48.83 31.40
N ALA A 3 -27.69 -48.34 30.37
CA ALA A 3 -27.05 -47.79 29.17
C ALA A 3 -26.76 -46.30 29.39
N THR A 4 -25.48 -45.92 29.38
CA THR A 4 -25.04 -44.53 29.46
C THR A 4 -24.92 -43.98 28.04
N ARG A 5 -25.85 -43.12 27.62
CA ARG A 5 -25.75 -42.35 26.37
C ARG A 5 -24.91 -41.10 26.63
N PHE A 6 -23.74 -40.99 26.00
CA PHE A 6 -23.03 -39.73 25.87
C PHE A 6 -23.34 -39.09 24.52
N SER A 7 -23.97 -37.92 24.59
CA SER A 7 -24.35 -37.08 23.47
C SER A 7 -23.12 -36.55 22.74
N HIS A 8 -23.05 -36.77 21.42
CA HIS A 8 -22.10 -36.12 20.53
C HIS A 8 -22.47 -34.63 20.40
N THR A 9 -21.67 -33.75 20.99
CA THR A 9 -21.76 -32.30 20.73
C THR A 9 -20.99 -31.99 19.47
N ALA A 10 -21.71 -31.75 18.37
CA ALA A 10 -21.13 -31.33 17.10
C ALA A 10 -20.41 -29.98 17.23
N CYS A 11 -19.11 -29.97 16.90
CA CYS A 11 -18.30 -28.77 16.79
C CYS A 11 -18.77 -27.97 15.56
N ARG A 12 -19.54 -26.89 15.78
CA ARG A 12 -19.94 -25.97 14.72
C ARG A 12 -18.72 -25.14 14.29
N SER A 13 -18.26 -25.35 13.06
CA SER A 13 -17.29 -24.51 12.37
C SER A 13 -17.82 -23.07 12.31
N ARG A 14 -17.16 -22.13 13.01
CA ARG A 14 -17.45 -20.70 12.88
C ARG A 14 -16.78 -20.18 11.62
N THR A 15 -17.53 -20.05 10.55
CA THR A 15 -17.16 -19.19 9.41
C THR A 15 -16.96 -17.76 9.92
N ALA A 16 -15.83 -17.15 9.57
CA ALA A 16 -15.58 -15.74 9.85
C ALA A 16 -16.70 -14.89 9.21
N PRO A 17 -17.22 -13.85 9.90
CA PRO A 17 -18.28 -13.04 9.35
C PRO A 17 -17.80 -12.28 8.11
N PRO A 18 -18.67 -12.06 7.11
CA PRO A 18 -18.35 -11.20 5.99
C PRO A 18 -18.02 -9.79 6.50
N ILE A 19 -17.00 -9.16 5.92
CA ILE A 19 -16.62 -7.78 6.21
C ILE A 19 -17.85 -6.92 5.94
N ALA A 20 -18.41 -6.33 6.99
CA ALA A 20 -19.58 -5.46 6.88
C ALA A 20 -19.27 -4.31 5.92
N ARG A 21 -20.22 -4.02 5.02
CA ARG A 21 -20.15 -2.90 4.08
C ARG A 21 -19.99 -1.61 4.89
N ALA A 22 -18.86 -0.93 4.72
CA ALA A 22 -18.48 0.21 5.55
C ALA A 22 -19.51 1.36 5.44
N ALA A 23 -19.80 2.01 6.57
CA ALA A 23 -20.57 3.25 6.58
C ALA A 23 -19.87 4.33 5.75
N PRO A 24 -20.62 5.20 5.03
CA PRO A 24 -20.04 6.24 4.21
C PRO A 24 -19.17 7.17 5.07
N GLN A 25 -17.91 7.34 4.64
CA GLN A 25 -16.93 8.20 5.31
C GLN A 25 -17.36 9.68 5.23
N PRO A 26 -17.19 10.48 6.30
CA PRO A 26 -17.48 11.91 6.26
C PRO A 26 -16.65 12.62 5.17
N GLY A 27 -17.33 13.43 4.36
CA GLY A 27 -16.75 14.10 3.18
C GLY A 27 -17.29 13.62 1.82
N SER A 28 -18.61 13.38 1.71
CA SER A 28 -19.29 12.83 0.52
C SER A 28 -19.33 13.75 -0.71
N GLY A 29 -18.80 14.97 -0.65
CA GLY A 29 -18.76 15.90 -1.79
C GLY A 29 -17.84 15.45 -2.92
N PRO A 30 -17.88 16.10 -4.09
CA PRO A 30 -16.91 15.84 -5.16
C PRO A 30 -15.48 16.12 -4.67
N LEU A 31 -14.52 15.28 -5.07
CA LEU A 31 -13.10 15.55 -4.83
C LEU A 31 -12.66 16.71 -5.73
N ASN A 32 -12.02 17.73 -5.15
CA ASN A 32 -11.33 18.74 -5.93
C ASN A 32 -9.95 18.19 -6.34
N ILE A 33 -9.82 17.79 -7.61
CA ILE A 33 -8.61 17.18 -8.15
C ILE A 33 -7.94 18.20 -9.07
N GLU A 34 -6.70 18.56 -8.75
CA GLU A 34 -5.89 19.40 -9.63
C GLU A 34 -5.68 18.74 -11.00
N PRO A 35 -5.48 19.52 -12.07
CA PRO A 35 -5.07 18.97 -13.36
C PRO A 35 -3.82 18.09 -13.22
N GLU A 36 -3.77 16.99 -13.99
CA GLU A 36 -2.66 16.02 -13.95
C GLU A 36 -1.29 16.69 -14.07
N SER A 37 -1.16 17.68 -14.96
CA SER A 37 0.07 18.46 -15.17
C SER A 37 0.62 19.16 -13.92
N ARG A 38 -0.19 19.32 -12.87
CA ARG A 38 0.19 19.93 -11.58
C ARG A 38 0.42 18.90 -10.46
N TRP A 39 0.24 17.61 -10.73
CA TRP A 39 0.47 16.58 -9.72
C TRP A 39 1.95 16.50 -9.34
N THR A 40 2.23 16.49 -8.04
CA THR A 40 3.59 16.48 -7.47
C THR A 40 4.44 15.30 -7.95
N GLY A 41 3.81 14.20 -8.37
CA GLY A 41 4.52 13.05 -8.91
C GLY A 41 5.34 13.36 -10.17
N HIS A 42 4.89 14.30 -11.02
CA HIS A 42 5.68 14.73 -12.18
C HIS A 42 6.95 15.49 -11.79
N THR A 43 7.01 16.08 -10.59
CA THR A 43 8.24 16.71 -10.10
C THR A 43 9.34 15.67 -9.88
N LEU A 44 8.99 14.45 -9.42
CA LEU A 44 9.97 13.37 -9.29
C LEU A 44 10.55 12.96 -10.65
N LEU A 45 9.70 12.81 -11.67
CA LEU A 45 10.15 12.50 -13.03
C LEU A 45 11.06 13.59 -13.60
N LYS A 46 10.70 14.86 -13.43
CA LYS A 46 11.55 15.99 -13.87
C LYS A 46 12.93 15.98 -13.20
N LEU A 47 13.01 15.59 -11.92
CA LEU A 47 14.28 15.49 -11.22
C LEU A 47 15.14 14.33 -11.73
N ILE A 48 14.52 13.19 -12.04
CA ILE A 48 15.20 12.03 -12.65
C ILE A 48 15.76 12.40 -14.02
N GLU A 49 14.97 13.04 -14.87
CA GLU A 49 15.41 13.47 -16.20
C GLU A 49 16.51 14.53 -16.13
N PHE A 50 16.43 15.45 -15.16
CA PHE A 50 17.51 16.40 -14.90
C PHE A 50 18.83 15.69 -14.54
N ILE A 51 18.79 14.68 -13.68
CA ILE A 51 19.97 13.89 -13.30
C ILE A 51 20.50 13.11 -14.51
N ARG A 52 19.64 12.43 -15.27
CA ARG A 52 20.02 11.69 -16.49
C ARG A 52 20.73 12.59 -17.50
N ALA A 53 20.23 13.81 -17.70
CA ALA A 53 20.84 14.79 -18.58
C ALA A 53 22.21 15.26 -18.05
N ALA A 54 22.32 15.54 -16.75
CA ALA A 54 23.57 15.95 -16.11
C ALA A 54 24.66 14.85 -16.20
N GLU A 55 24.26 13.59 -16.09
CA GLU A 55 25.16 12.43 -16.20
C GLU A 55 25.44 11.99 -17.64
N GLY A 56 24.76 12.59 -18.64
CA GLY A 56 24.84 12.15 -20.04
C GLY A 56 24.34 10.72 -20.28
N ARG A 57 23.48 10.21 -19.39
CA ARG A 57 22.97 8.83 -19.40
C ARG A 57 21.45 8.80 -19.37
N THR A 58 20.84 8.84 -20.55
CA THR A 58 19.37 8.85 -20.69
C THR A 58 18.69 7.56 -20.24
N ASP A 59 19.42 6.45 -20.18
CA ASP A 59 18.91 5.13 -19.79
C ASP A 59 19.21 4.76 -18.32
N LEU A 60 19.78 5.68 -17.54
CA LEU A 60 20.17 5.41 -16.15
C LEU A 60 18.94 4.89 -15.37
N PRO A 61 19.00 3.66 -14.81
CA PRO A 61 17.88 3.13 -14.03
C PRO A 61 17.74 3.90 -12.73
N TYR A 62 16.51 4.02 -12.24
CA TYR A 62 16.24 4.66 -10.96
C TYR A 62 15.37 3.79 -10.07
N TYR A 63 15.54 4.02 -8.77
CA TYR A 63 14.81 3.39 -7.69
C TYR A 63 14.22 4.51 -6.83
N LEU A 64 12.97 4.37 -6.42
CA LEU A 64 12.30 5.33 -5.54
C LEU A 64 12.13 4.69 -4.17
N SER A 65 12.50 5.41 -3.12
CA SER A 65 12.29 4.96 -1.75
C SER A 65 11.79 6.10 -0.87
N GLY A 66 10.80 5.80 -0.02
CA GLY A 66 10.18 6.81 0.83
C GLY A 66 9.74 6.22 2.16
N HIS A 67 10.15 6.86 3.26
CA HIS A 67 9.73 6.49 4.62
C HIS A 67 8.54 7.33 5.09
N SER A 68 7.59 6.74 5.81
CA SER A 68 6.46 7.43 6.43
C SER A 68 5.63 8.24 5.42
N ALA A 69 5.61 9.58 5.50
CA ALA A 69 4.95 10.44 4.51
C ALA A 69 5.52 10.25 3.09
N GLY A 70 6.82 9.97 2.94
CA GLY A 70 7.42 9.66 1.65
C GLY A 70 6.83 8.38 1.03
N GLY A 71 6.59 7.35 1.85
CA GLY A 71 5.95 6.13 1.38
C GLY A 71 4.47 6.32 1.03
N GLN A 72 3.78 7.25 1.71
CA GLN A 72 2.43 7.69 1.31
C GLN A 72 2.43 8.38 -0.06
N ALA A 73 3.41 9.25 -0.32
CA ALA A 73 3.57 9.91 -1.61
C ALA A 73 3.84 8.87 -2.71
N LEU A 74 4.74 7.92 -2.45
CA LEU A 74 5.07 6.86 -3.40
C LEU A 74 3.89 5.90 -3.66
N SER A 75 3.03 5.64 -2.66
CA SER A 75 1.78 4.87 -2.88
C SER A 75 0.87 5.52 -3.91
N ARG A 76 0.80 6.86 -3.96
CA ARG A 76 0.02 7.59 -4.96
C ARG A 76 0.77 7.75 -6.28
N PHE A 77 2.08 7.95 -6.22
CA PHE A 77 2.93 7.99 -7.42
C PHE A 77 2.79 6.71 -8.23
N ALA A 78 2.95 5.54 -7.60
CA ALA A 78 2.79 4.24 -8.25
C ALA A 78 1.39 4.05 -8.88
N ALA A 79 0.35 4.60 -8.27
CA ALA A 79 -1.01 4.45 -8.76
C ALA A 79 -1.35 5.36 -9.96
N PHE A 80 -0.78 6.56 -10.01
CA PHE A 80 -1.28 7.62 -10.89
C PHE A 80 -0.24 8.19 -11.86
N ILE A 81 1.04 7.88 -11.70
CA ILE A 81 2.11 8.46 -12.51
C ILE A 81 2.77 7.37 -13.35
N PRO A 82 2.60 7.38 -14.69
CA PRO A 82 3.37 6.52 -15.58
C PRO A 82 4.86 6.73 -15.35
N ASN A 83 5.59 5.65 -15.13
CA ASN A 83 6.99 5.69 -14.74
C ASN A 83 7.73 4.41 -15.15
N GLU A 84 9.05 4.44 -15.03
CA GLU A 84 9.99 3.38 -15.41
C GLU A 84 10.85 2.94 -14.20
N ALA A 85 10.38 3.19 -12.98
CA ALA A 85 11.13 2.86 -11.78
C ALA A 85 11.46 1.37 -11.77
N ARG A 86 12.71 1.01 -11.50
CA ARG A 86 13.08 -0.40 -11.26
C ARG A 86 12.50 -0.91 -9.95
N ARG A 87 12.22 0.00 -9.01
CA ARG A 87 11.50 -0.30 -7.77
C ARG A 87 10.89 0.95 -7.14
N ILE A 88 9.78 0.75 -6.44
CA ILE A 88 9.13 1.76 -5.60
C ILE A 88 8.96 1.20 -4.18
N VAL A 89 9.82 1.64 -3.26
CA VAL A 89 9.87 1.15 -1.88
C VAL A 89 9.09 2.07 -0.94
N MET A 90 8.05 1.53 -0.33
CA MET A 90 7.17 2.21 0.62
C MET A 90 7.50 1.75 2.04
N ALA A 91 8.36 2.49 2.74
CA ALA A 91 8.84 2.13 4.06
C ALA A 91 7.97 2.72 5.18
N ASN A 92 7.29 1.87 5.96
CA ASN A 92 6.41 2.29 7.06
C ASN A 92 5.43 3.47 6.77
N PRO A 93 4.69 3.53 5.66
CA PRO A 93 3.62 4.52 5.50
C PRO A 93 2.61 4.50 6.64
N SER A 94 2.15 5.68 7.06
CA SER A 94 1.00 5.77 7.97
C SER A 94 -0.29 5.29 7.30
N THR A 95 -0.42 5.41 5.97
CA THR A 95 -1.61 5.01 5.19
C THR A 95 -1.20 4.62 3.77
N TYR A 96 -2.02 3.81 3.12
CA TYR A 96 -1.81 3.35 1.75
C TYR A 96 -3.02 3.68 0.88
N LEU A 97 -2.83 3.69 -0.44
CA LEU A 97 -3.94 3.64 -1.39
C LEU A 97 -4.32 2.18 -1.61
N GLN A 98 -5.45 1.74 -1.06
CA GLN A 98 -5.94 0.39 -1.30
C GLN A 98 -6.49 0.25 -2.73
N PRO A 99 -6.27 -0.88 -3.42
CA PRO A 99 -6.73 -1.09 -4.79
C PRO A 99 -8.23 -1.42 -4.87
N THR A 100 -9.09 -0.57 -4.30
CA THR A 100 -10.54 -0.74 -4.30
C THR A 100 -11.27 0.59 -4.48
N ARG A 101 -12.41 0.56 -5.17
CA ARG A 101 -13.33 1.70 -5.31
C ARG A 101 -14.28 1.84 -4.10
N ASP A 102 -14.35 0.85 -3.22
CA ASP A 102 -15.23 0.86 -2.04
C ASP A 102 -14.73 1.81 -0.95
N VAL A 103 -13.43 2.11 -0.97
CA VAL A 103 -12.78 3.01 -0.02
C VAL A 103 -12.52 4.35 -0.71
N ARG A 104 -13.01 5.43 -0.11
CA ARG A 104 -12.85 6.78 -0.64
C ARG A 104 -11.39 7.22 -0.67
N PHE A 105 -10.99 7.95 -1.71
CA PHE A 105 -9.71 8.65 -1.76
C PHE A 105 -9.57 9.60 -0.55
N PRO A 106 -8.41 9.63 0.13
CA PRO A 106 -7.09 9.19 -0.33
C PRO A 106 -6.65 7.82 0.18
N TYR A 107 -7.59 6.97 0.61
CA TYR A 107 -7.34 5.65 1.19
C TYR A 107 -7.68 4.49 0.23
N GLY A 108 -8.43 4.77 -0.83
CA GLY A 108 -8.67 3.89 -1.97
C GLY A 108 -9.04 4.71 -3.22
N PHE A 109 -9.51 4.04 -4.26
CA PHE A 109 -9.87 4.64 -5.55
C PHE A 109 -11.30 5.20 -5.59
N GLY A 110 -12.07 5.09 -4.50
CA GLY A 110 -13.46 5.55 -4.44
C GLY A 110 -13.59 7.07 -4.52
N GLY A 111 -14.59 7.54 -5.27
CA GLY A 111 -14.87 8.97 -5.47
C GLY A 111 -13.97 9.68 -6.47
N LEU A 112 -12.93 9.02 -7.00
CA LEU A 112 -12.14 9.53 -8.13
C LEU A 112 -12.93 9.43 -9.44
N PRO A 113 -12.60 10.25 -10.45
CA PRO A 113 -13.07 10.08 -11.82
C PRO A 113 -12.83 8.66 -12.33
N ASP A 114 -13.71 8.18 -13.22
CA ASP A 114 -13.62 6.81 -13.72
C ASP A 114 -12.29 6.52 -14.44
N ALA A 115 -11.77 7.49 -15.19
CA ALA A 115 -10.47 7.41 -15.86
C ALA A 115 -9.29 7.11 -14.89
N LEU A 116 -9.43 7.45 -13.60
CA LEU A 116 -8.41 7.22 -12.57
C LEU A 116 -8.73 6.04 -11.66
N SER A 117 -9.94 5.47 -11.72
CA SER A 117 -10.43 4.48 -10.73
C SER A 117 -10.98 3.19 -11.32
N ASN A 118 -11.06 3.07 -12.63
CA ASN A 118 -11.50 1.86 -13.30
C ASN A 118 -10.52 0.69 -13.14
N ASP A 119 -10.96 -0.52 -13.53
CA ASP A 119 -10.17 -1.75 -13.44
C ASP A 119 -8.83 -1.64 -14.19
N ALA A 120 -8.75 -0.87 -15.28
CA ALA A 120 -7.49 -0.66 -16.01
C ALA A 120 -6.50 0.21 -15.21
N ALA A 121 -6.96 1.21 -14.47
CA ALA A 121 -6.12 1.99 -13.57
C ALA A 121 -5.59 1.14 -12.41
N ILE A 122 -6.48 0.37 -11.76
CA ILE A 122 -6.09 -0.51 -10.64
C ILE A 122 -5.15 -1.62 -11.11
N ARG A 123 -5.42 -2.25 -12.27
CA ARG A 123 -4.53 -3.25 -12.86
C ARG A 123 -3.12 -2.70 -13.11
N ARG A 124 -3.01 -1.49 -13.68
CA ARG A 124 -1.70 -0.84 -13.89
C ARG A 124 -0.97 -0.58 -12.57
N TYR A 125 -1.70 -0.22 -11.52
CA TYR A 125 -1.12 -0.02 -10.18
C TYR A 125 -0.59 -1.33 -9.57
N LEU A 126 -1.31 -2.45 -9.72
CA LEU A 126 -0.87 -3.75 -9.22
C LEU A 126 0.36 -4.31 -9.96
N ALA A 127 0.52 -3.95 -11.24
CA ALA A 127 1.70 -4.32 -12.04
C ALA A 127 2.95 -3.48 -11.77
N GLN A 128 2.87 -2.44 -10.91
CA GLN A 128 4.06 -1.65 -10.55
C GLN A 128 5.04 -2.45 -9.68
N PRO A 129 6.36 -2.22 -9.81
CA PRO A 129 7.40 -2.90 -9.02
C PRO A 129 7.49 -2.34 -7.59
N VAL A 130 6.43 -2.55 -6.81
CA VAL A 130 6.31 -2.01 -5.45
C VAL A 130 6.98 -2.93 -4.45
N THR A 131 7.64 -2.36 -3.44
CA THR A 131 8.00 -3.10 -2.23
C THR A 131 7.41 -2.43 -1.00
N ILE A 132 6.57 -3.17 -0.28
CA ILE A 132 6.06 -2.78 1.02
C ILE A 132 7.12 -3.18 2.05
N PHE A 133 7.82 -2.19 2.62
CA PHE A 133 8.96 -2.41 3.53
C PHE A 133 8.58 -2.03 4.96
N LEU A 134 8.42 -3.02 5.83
CA LEU A 134 7.78 -2.84 7.13
C LEU A 134 8.69 -3.19 8.31
N GLY A 135 8.77 -2.31 9.29
CA GLY A 135 9.31 -2.64 10.60
C GLY A 135 8.25 -3.38 11.43
N GLN A 136 8.55 -4.60 11.90
CA GLN A 136 7.61 -5.42 12.68
C GLN A 136 7.22 -4.78 14.01
N ALA A 137 8.08 -3.91 14.55
CA ALA A 137 7.82 -3.17 15.78
C ALA A 137 7.18 -1.78 15.55
N ASP A 138 6.78 -1.41 14.32
CA ASP A 138 6.04 -0.16 14.04
C ASP A 138 4.55 -0.33 14.38
N VAL A 139 4.32 -0.70 15.63
CA VAL A 139 3.00 -1.01 16.22
C VAL A 139 2.47 0.12 17.11
N ASN A 140 3.31 1.12 17.40
CA ASN A 140 3.00 2.23 18.30
C ASN A 140 2.00 3.22 17.68
N ARG A 141 1.01 3.64 18.46
CA ARG A 141 -0.03 4.62 18.08
C ARG A 141 0.35 6.06 18.44
N GLY A 142 1.61 6.43 18.24
CA GLY A 142 2.13 7.76 18.55
C GLY A 142 1.50 8.88 17.71
N PRO A 143 1.83 10.15 17.99
CA PRO A 143 1.17 11.33 17.42
C PRO A 143 1.28 11.46 15.90
N SER A 144 2.27 10.82 15.27
CA SER A 144 2.45 10.81 13.82
C SER A 144 1.57 9.78 13.08
N LEU A 145 0.81 8.95 13.81
CA LEU A 145 -0.09 7.98 13.20
C LEU A 145 -1.37 8.68 12.75
N ASN A 146 -1.77 8.44 11.51
CA ASN A 146 -3.04 8.94 11.02
C ASN A 146 -4.18 8.15 11.69
N VAL A 147 -5.02 8.86 12.45
CA VAL A 147 -6.17 8.32 13.21
C VAL A 147 -7.52 8.69 12.60
N ARG A 148 -7.56 9.26 11.39
CA ARG A 148 -8.82 9.51 10.66
C ARG A 148 -9.49 8.17 10.32
N ASP A 149 -10.82 8.14 10.25
CA ASP A 149 -11.61 6.92 10.08
C ASP A 149 -11.13 6.01 8.93
N GLY A 150 -10.89 6.58 7.74
CA GLY A 150 -10.40 5.81 6.60
C GLY A 150 -8.98 5.26 6.77
N ALA A 151 -8.15 5.86 7.64
CA ALA A 151 -6.85 5.31 8.02
C ALA A 151 -7.00 4.19 9.06
N VAL A 152 -7.93 4.32 10.01
CA VAL A 152 -8.22 3.31 11.04
C VAL A 152 -8.73 2.02 10.40
N GLN A 153 -9.52 2.11 9.33
CA GLN A 153 -9.99 0.96 8.55
C GLN A 153 -8.87 0.13 7.92
N GLN A 154 -7.71 0.74 7.67
CA GLN A 154 -6.56 0.02 7.11
C GLN A 154 -5.90 -0.89 8.15
N GLY A 155 -6.09 -0.63 9.44
CA GLY A 155 -5.50 -1.41 10.53
C GLY A 155 -5.09 -0.56 11.74
N PRO A 156 -4.81 -1.22 12.88
CA PRO A 156 -4.55 -0.58 14.16
C PRO A 156 -3.23 0.23 14.21
N ASN A 157 -2.23 -0.12 13.39
CA ASN A 157 -0.89 0.46 13.36
C ASN A 157 -0.25 0.33 11.97
N ARG A 158 0.93 0.92 11.75
CA ARG A 158 1.56 0.99 10.41
C ARG A 158 1.93 -0.38 9.87
N TYR A 159 2.47 -1.24 10.73
CA TYR A 159 2.79 -2.61 10.39
C TYR A 159 1.57 -3.37 9.85
N GLN A 160 0.47 -3.39 10.60
CA GLN A 160 -0.75 -4.08 10.17
C GLN A 160 -1.38 -3.45 8.92
N ARG A 161 -1.29 -2.12 8.76
CA ARG A 161 -1.77 -1.42 7.56
C ARG A 161 -1.02 -1.87 6.30
N GLY A 162 0.30 -2.01 6.40
CA GLY A 162 1.13 -2.51 5.30
C GLY A 162 0.81 -3.97 4.94
N LEU A 163 0.69 -4.84 5.94
CA LEU A 163 0.29 -6.23 5.71
C LEU A 163 -1.09 -6.33 5.05
N ASN A 164 -2.06 -5.54 5.53
CA ASN A 164 -3.42 -5.56 5.01
C ASN A 164 -3.50 -5.12 3.56
N VAL A 165 -2.83 -4.02 3.18
CA VAL A 165 -2.86 -3.55 1.80
C VAL A 165 -2.15 -4.53 0.86
N PHE A 166 -1.02 -5.10 1.26
CA PHE A 166 -0.30 -6.08 0.46
C PHE A 166 -1.18 -7.31 0.18
N ARG A 167 -1.80 -7.86 1.23
CA ARG A 167 -2.70 -9.03 1.10
C ARG A 167 -3.93 -8.71 0.26
N ALA A 168 -4.54 -7.53 0.43
CA ALA A 168 -5.68 -7.12 -0.38
C ALA A 168 -5.31 -6.97 -1.86
N ALA A 169 -4.14 -6.39 -2.15
CA ALA A 169 -3.63 -6.21 -3.50
C ALA A 169 -3.30 -7.56 -4.18
N GLN A 170 -2.60 -8.44 -3.46
CA GLN A 170 -2.27 -9.78 -3.94
C GLN A 170 -3.53 -10.60 -4.23
N LYS A 171 -4.50 -10.58 -3.30
CA LYS A 171 -5.78 -11.27 -3.46
C LYS A 171 -6.54 -10.77 -4.69
N LEU A 172 -6.64 -9.45 -4.87
CA LEU A 172 -7.34 -8.88 -6.02
C LEU A 172 -6.68 -9.27 -7.35
N ALA A 173 -5.35 -9.20 -7.44
CA ALA A 173 -4.62 -9.62 -8.62
C ALA A 173 -4.88 -11.10 -8.94
N GLN A 174 -4.84 -11.97 -7.93
CA GLN A 174 -5.12 -13.40 -8.07
C GLN A 174 -6.56 -13.64 -8.56
N GLU A 175 -7.56 -13.00 -7.94
CA GLU A 175 -8.97 -13.13 -8.31
C GLU A 175 -9.26 -12.68 -9.74
N LYS A 176 -8.53 -11.67 -10.22
CA LYS A 176 -8.71 -11.09 -11.56
C LYS A 176 -7.78 -11.68 -12.63
N GLY A 177 -6.84 -12.54 -12.25
CA GLY A 177 -5.79 -13.02 -13.15
C GLY A 177 -4.90 -11.89 -13.70
N TRP A 178 -4.68 -10.84 -12.89
CA TRP A 178 -3.84 -9.70 -13.25
C TRP A 178 -2.40 -9.91 -12.80
N GLU A 179 -1.49 -9.22 -13.47
CA GLU A 179 -0.09 -9.12 -13.05
C GLU A 179 0.02 -8.47 -11.66
N PHE A 180 0.99 -8.94 -10.88
CA PHE A 180 1.28 -8.46 -9.53
C PHE A 180 2.79 -8.47 -9.28
N ASP A 181 3.42 -7.30 -9.29
CA ASP A 181 4.86 -7.13 -9.03
C ASP A 181 5.11 -6.41 -7.70
N TRP A 182 4.28 -6.70 -6.70
CA TRP A 182 4.52 -6.21 -5.34
C TRP A 182 5.28 -7.25 -4.54
N ARG A 183 6.19 -6.77 -3.69
CA ARG A 183 6.93 -7.57 -2.71
C ARG A 183 6.64 -7.07 -1.30
N LEU A 184 6.72 -7.97 -0.33
CA LEU A 184 6.65 -7.66 1.09
C LEU A 184 8.00 -8.00 1.72
N VAL A 185 8.62 -7.03 2.36
CA VAL A 185 9.87 -7.20 3.11
C VAL A 185 9.67 -6.68 4.52
N GLU A 186 10.03 -7.49 5.51
CA GLU A 186 9.80 -7.18 6.92
C GLU A 186 11.13 -7.14 7.68
N VAL A 187 11.26 -6.16 8.58
CA VAL A 187 12.45 -5.97 9.42
C VAL A 187 12.08 -6.28 10.87
N PRO A 188 12.66 -7.34 11.49
CA PRO A 188 12.40 -7.66 12.88
C PRO A 188 12.91 -6.55 13.81
N ASP A 189 12.23 -6.36 14.94
CA ASP A 189 12.64 -5.45 16.04
C ASP A 189 12.86 -3.97 15.67
N VAL A 190 12.42 -3.55 14.48
CA VAL A 190 12.50 -2.16 14.02
C VAL A 190 11.11 -1.52 14.02
N GLY A 191 11.02 -0.34 14.64
CA GLY A 191 9.82 0.50 14.69
C GLY A 191 9.82 1.58 13.62
N HIS A 192 9.24 2.75 13.95
CA HIS A 192 9.14 3.89 13.03
C HIS A 192 10.45 4.68 12.86
N SER A 193 11.53 4.03 12.43
CA SER A 193 12.86 4.63 12.27
C SER A 193 13.39 4.40 10.86
N ALA A 194 13.44 5.47 10.05
CA ALA A 194 14.02 5.41 8.71
C ALA A 194 15.45 4.86 8.73
N ARG A 195 16.29 5.38 9.64
CA ARG A 195 17.67 4.95 9.80
C ARG A 195 17.78 3.44 10.02
N ARG A 196 17.07 2.90 11.02
CA ARG A 196 17.14 1.46 11.33
C ARG A 196 16.55 0.58 10.22
N MET A 197 15.55 1.07 9.48
CA MET A 197 15.03 0.35 8.31
C MET A 197 16.10 0.19 7.23
N TYR A 198 16.81 1.26 6.87
CA TYR A 198 17.81 1.22 5.78
C TYR A 198 19.19 0.69 6.21
N GLU A 199 19.51 0.68 7.50
CA GLU A 199 20.69 -0.02 8.04
C GLU A 199 20.45 -1.53 8.24
N SER A 200 19.22 -2.01 8.07
CA SER A 200 18.88 -3.43 8.29
C SER A 200 19.44 -4.34 7.19
N PRO A 201 19.74 -5.62 7.49
CA PRO A 201 20.13 -6.60 6.48
C PRO A 201 19.11 -6.76 5.33
N GLN A 202 17.83 -6.48 5.59
CA GLN A 202 16.75 -6.60 4.62
C GLN A 202 16.67 -5.41 3.65
N ALA A 203 17.42 -4.33 3.88
CA ALA A 203 17.38 -3.14 3.03
C ALA A 203 17.78 -3.44 1.58
N GLY A 204 18.75 -4.34 1.35
CA GLY A 204 19.15 -4.79 0.02
C GLY A 204 17.99 -5.48 -0.73
N ALA A 205 17.34 -6.44 -0.09
CA ALA A 205 16.16 -7.11 -0.64
C ALA A 205 15.01 -6.13 -0.93
N ALA A 206 14.82 -5.14 -0.06
CA ALA A 206 13.79 -4.12 -0.24
C ALA A 206 14.08 -3.18 -1.43
N LEU A 207 15.31 -2.71 -1.56
CA LEU A 207 15.72 -1.71 -2.56
C LEU A 207 16.06 -2.32 -3.92
N LEU A 208 16.72 -3.48 -3.94
CA LEU A 208 17.31 -4.08 -5.13
C LEU A 208 16.61 -5.38 -5.56
N GLY A 209 15.99 -6.09 -4.60
CA GLY A 209 15.31 -7.37 -4.87
C GLY A 209 16.22 -8.58 -4.95
N GLU A 210 17.38 -8.46 -4.32
CA GLU A 210 18.35 -9.54 -4.10
C GLU A 210 17.94 -10.43 -2.91
#